data_AF-A0A1C5RHX9-F1
#
_entry.id   AF-A0A1C5RHX9-F1
#
_cell.length_a   1.000
_cell.length_b   1.000
_cell.length_c   1.000
_cell.angle_alpha   90.00
_cell.angle_beta   90.00
_cell.angle_gamma   90.00
#
_symmetry.space_group_name_H-M   'P 1'
#
loop_
_entity.id
_entity.type
_entity.pdbx_description
1 polymer ?
#
loop_
_entity_poly.entity_id
_entity_poly.type
_entity_poly.pdbx_seq_one_letter_code
_entity_poly.pdbx_strand_id
1 'polypeptide(L)'
;MIIKLPMGVTMDTSNIPNNFGVIIRDSFRKFTDGTKEEYRYEDKLRFIDCCVAYMSRSKDADEAVQDIILSETKRRMSEDGEFPNKSDFESLEFMSICYEIGQKSAKLCSNEYGCDKHDNEAALKLLASIVKIVINF
;
A
#
# COMPACT_ATOMS: atom_id res chain seq x y z
N MET A 1 1.30 -13.98 6.45
CA MET A 1 0.46 -12.79 6.17
C MET A 1 0.10 -12.77 4.70
N ILE A 2 -1.16 -12.50 4.36
CA ILE A 2 -1.59 -12.41 2.97
C ILE A 2 -1.31 -11.01 2.40
N ILE A 3 -0.56 -10.97 1.30
CA ILE A 3 -0.19 -9.78 0.55
C ILE A 3 -0.80 -9.85 -0.85
N LYS A 4 -1.31 -8.71 -1.33
CA LYS A 4 -1.68 -8.54 -2.73
C LYS A 4 -0.47 -7.99 -3.50
N LEU A 5 -0.34 -8.40 -4.76
CA LEU A 5 0.68 -7.96 -5.70
C LEU A 5 0.00 -7.58 -7.03
N PRO A 6 0.70 -6.90 -7.96
CA PRO A 6 0.15 -6.54 -9.25
C PRO A 6 -0.43 -7.73 -10.02
N MET A 7 -1.39 -7.43 -10.91
CA MET A 7 -2.05 -8.41 -11.77
C MET A 7 -2.80 -9.52 -11.02
N GLY A 8 -3.35 -9.17 -9.84
CA GLY A 8 -4.21 -10.06 -9.05
C GLY A 8 -3.47 -11.18 -8.31
N VAL A 9 -2.14 -11.14 -8.27
CA VAL A 9 -1.35 -12.13 -7.52
C VAL A 9 -1.56 -11.92 -6.03
N THR A 10 -1.78 -13.02 -5.31
CA THR A 10 -1.88 -13.03 -3.85
C THR A 10 -0.84 -13.99 -3.29
N MET A 11 -0.15 -13.60 -2.22
CA MET A 11 0.96 -14.33 -1.65
C MET A 11 0.82 -14.44 -0.14
N ASP A 12 1.03 -15.63 0.42
CA ASP A 12 1.21 -15.80 1.86
C ASP A 12 2.70 -15.73 2.19
N THR A 13 3.11 -14.71 2.95
CA THR A 13 4.49 -14.55 3.40
C THR A 13 4.99 -15.69 4.28
N SER A 14 4.09 -16.45 4.89
CA SER A 14 4.43 -17.60 5.73
C SER A 14 4.57 -18.90 4.93
N ASN A 15 4.14 -18.93 3.66
CA ASN A 15 4.16 -20.10 2.81
C ASN A 15 4.42 -19.73 1.34
N ILE A 16 5.64 -19.26 1.06
CA ILE A 16 6.05 -18.87 -0.29
C ILE A 16 6.19 -20.13 -1.15
N PRO A 17 5.50 -20.21 -2.31
CA PRO A 17 5.52 -21.40 -3.14
C PRO A 17 6.87 -21.57 -3.86
N ASN A 18 7.27 -22.81 -4.13
CA ASN A 18 8.55 -23.12 -4.79
C ASN A 18 8.69 -22.48 -6.19
N ASN A 19 7.58 -22.26 -6.89
CA ASN A 19 7.55 -21.61 -8.20
C ASN A 19 7.40 -20.07 -8.12
N PHE A 20 7.66 -19.46 -6.96
CA PHE A 20 7.54 -18.02 -6.74
C PHE A 20 8.19 -17.16 -7.83
N GLY A 21 9.41 -17.50 -8.24
CA GLY A 21 10.12 -16.76 -9.30
C GLY A 21 9.45 -16.81 -10.67
N VAL A 22 8.66 -17.85 -10.97
CA VAL A 22 7.84 -17.93 -12.20
C VAL A 22 6.63 -17.02 -12.07
N ILE A 23 5.92 -17.09 -10.94
CA ILE A 23 4.73 -16.27 -10.65
C ILE A 23 5.04 -14.78 -10.79
N ILE A 24 6.15 -14.30 -10.22
CA ILE A 24 6.52 -12.89 -10.29
C ILE A 24 6.88 -12.47 -11.72
N ARG A 25 7.62 -13.29 -12.47
CA ARG A 25 7.96 -12.99 -13.87
C ARG A 25 6.72 -12.95 -14.77
N ASP A 26 5.76 -13.84 -14.55
CA ASP A 26 4.52 -13.84 -15.32
C ASP A 26 3.63 -12.64 -14.95
N SER A 27 3.59 -12.24 -13.68
CA SER A 27 2.93 -11.00 -13.27
C SER A 27 3.59 -9.77 -13.91
N PHE A 28 4.92 -9.70 -13.89
CA PHE A 28 5.66 -8.60 -14.52
C PHE A 28 5.42 -8.54 -16.05
N ARG A 29 5.48 -9.68 -16.75
CA ARG A 29 5.17 -9.75 -18.18
C ARG A 29 3.78 -9.23 -18.51
N LYS A 30 2.78 -9.59 -17.70
CA LYS A 30 1.40 -9.09 -17.86
C LYS A 30 1.30 -7.60 -17.57
N PHE A 31 2.08 -7.10 -16.61
CA PHE A 31 2.12 -5.67 -16.27
C PHE A 31 2.72 -4.83 -17.40
N THR A 32 3.72 -5.36 -18.11
CA THR A 32 4.39 -4.70 -19.23
C THR A 32 3.82 -5.12 -20.59
N ASP A 33 2.62 -5.69 -20.63
CA ASP A 33 2.01 -6.09 -21.90
C ASP A 33 1.66 -4.85 -22.72
N GLY A 34 2.22 -4.77 -23.93
CA GLY A 34 2.06 -3.61 -24.82
C GLY A 34 2.98 -2.42 -24.55
N THR A 35 3.87 -2.46 -23.54
CA THR A 35 4.92 -1.43 -23.40
C THR A 35 6.09 -1.70 -24.35
N LYS A 36 6.71 -0.64 -24.85
CA LYS A 36 7.91 -0.73 -25.70
C LYS A 36 9.14 -1.05 -24.84
N GLU A 37 10.10 -1.78 -25.41
CA GLU A 37 11.34 -2.19 -24.73
C GLU A 37 12.15 -1.01 -24.16
N GLU A 38 12.07 0.18 -24.78
CA GLU A 38 12.74 1.39 -24.29
C GLU A 38 12.30 1.81 -22.87
N TYR A 39 11.10 1.41 -22.44
CA TYR A 39 10.57 1.68 -21.10
C TYR A 39 10.89 0.59 -20.07
N ARG A 40 11.62 -0.47 -20.43
CA ARG A 40 11.81 -1.64 -19.56
C ARG A 40 12.34 -1.31 -18.17
N TYR A 41 13.24 -0.34 -18.03
CA TYR A 41 13.73 0.08 -16.71
C TYR A 41 12.68 0.87 -15.93
N GLU A 42 11.91 1.73 -16.60
CA GLU A 42 10.77 2.43 -15.97
C GLU A 42 9.71 1.42 -15.51
N ASP A 43 9.38 0.45 -16.35
CA ASP A 43 8.42 -0.60 -16.05
C ASP A 43 8.85 -1.43 -14.84
N LYS A 44 10.13 -1.77 -14.73
CA LYS A 44 10.70 -2.45 -13.56
C LYS A 44 10.50 -1.64 -12.28
N LEU A 45 10.80 -0.34 -12.32
CA LEU A 45 10.63 0.55 -11.17
C LEU A 45 9.15 0.70 -10.81
N ARG A 46 8.28 0.98 -11.78
CA ARG A 46 6.83 1.11 -11.58
C ARG A 46 6.22 -0.16 -11.00
N PHE A 47 6.64 -1.34 -11.48
CA PHE A 47 6.15 -2.60 -10.94
C PHE A 47 6.53 -2.78 -9.46
N ILE A 48 7.78 -2.42 -9.09
CA ILE A 48 8.24 -2.46 -7.70
C ILE A 48 7.45 -1.47 -6.85
N ASP A 49 7.22 -0.25 -7.34
CA ASP A 49 6.39 0.75 -6.66
C ASP A 49 4.96 0.25 -6.43
N CYS A 50 4.37 -0.40 -7.44
CA CYS A 50 3.07 -1.03 -7.28
C CYS A 50 3.11 -2.14 -6.22
N CYS A 51 4.13 -3.00 -6.19
CA CYS A 51 4.28 -4.01 -5.15
C CYS A 51 4.30 -3.38 -3.76
N VAL A 52 5.09 -2.32 -3.57
CA VAL A 52 5.14 -1.55 -2.30
C VAL A 52 3.74 -1.03 -1.95
N ALA A 53 3.05 -0.37 -2.87
CA ALA A 53 1.71 0.18 -2.63
C ALA A 53 0.70 -0.89 -2.18
N TYR A 54 0.64 -2.02 -2.88
CA TYR A 54 -0.24 -3.13 -2.50
C TYR A 54 0.14 -3.75 -1.15
N MET A 55 1.45 -3.90 -0.88
CA MET A 55 1.96 -4.45 0.38
C MET A 55 1.66 -3.55 1.57
N SER A 56 1.76 -2.22 1.40
CA SER A 56 1.44 -1.26 2.46
C SER A 56 -0.07 -1.13 2.70
N ARG A 57 -0.90 -1.96 2.05
CA ARG A 57 -2.37 -1.89 2.06
C ARG A 57 -2.83 -0.46 1.83
N SER A 58 -2.29 0.23 0.83
CA SER A 58 -2.69 1.61 0.51
C SER A 58 -4.21 1.67 0.41
N LYS A 59 -4.83 2.31 1.41
CA LYS A 59 -6.23 2.70 1.30
C LYS A 59 -6.26 3.74 0.20
N ASP A 60 -7.31 3.70 -0.62
CA ASP A 60 -7.56 4.84 -1.48
C ASP A 60 -7.83 6.08 -0.60
N ALA A 61 -7.76 7.27 -1.22
CA ALA A 61 -7.90 8.51 -0.48
C ALA A 61 -9.26 8.61 0.22
N ASP A 62 -10.31 8.04 -0.36
CA ASP A 62 -11.67 8.10 0.16
C ASP A 62 -11.81 7.21 1.41
N GLU A 63 -11.30 5.98 1.36
CA GLU A 63 -11.23 5.06 2.50
C GLU A 63 -10.39 5.65 3.65
N ALA A 64 -9.29 6.32 3.32
CA ALA A 64 -8.45 6.97 4.32
C ALA A 64 -9.15 8.16 4.99
N VAL A 65 -9.82 9.01 4.21
CA VAL A 65 -10.61 10.13 4.73
C VAL A 65 -11.79 9.62 5.57
N GLN A 66 -12.46 8.56 5.13
CA GLN A 66 -13.56 7.96 5.89
C GLN A 66 -13.12 7.47 7.27
N ASP A 67 -11.96 6.83 7.39
CA ASP A 67 -11.39 6.42 8.68
C ASP A 67 -11.10 7.60 9.60
N ILE A 68 -10.58 8.71 9.04
CA ILE A 68 -10.29 9.94 9.80
C ILE A 68 -11.60 10.55 10.30
N ILE A 69 -12.62 10.65 9.45
CA ILE A 69 -13.96 11.14 9.82
C ILE A 69 -14.55 10.28 10.96
N LEU A 70 -14.49 8.96 10.84
CA LEU A 70 -15.00 8.04 11.86
C LEU A 70 -14.25 8.16 13.18
N SER A 71 -12.93 8.32 13.13
CA SER A 71 -12.08 8.48 14.32
C SER A 71 -12.37 9.79 15.04
N GLU A 72 -12.47 10.89 14.30
CA GLU A 72 -12.79 12.21 14.86
C GLU A 72 -14.21 12.24 15.43
N THR A 73 -15.17 11.61 14.74
CA THR A 73 -16.54 11.46 15.25
C THR A 73 -16.56 10.72 16.59
N LYS A 74 -15.85 9.59 16.69
CA LYS A 74 -15.75 8.83 17.94
C LYS A 74 -15.12 9.65 19.06
N ARG A 75 -14.04 10.39 18.76
CA ARG A 75 -13.36 11.25 19.73
C ARG A 75 -14.31 12.29 20.30
N ARG A 76 -14.96 13.08 19.44
CA ARG A 76 -15.92 14.13 19.88
C ARG A 76 -17.12 13.57 20.62
N MET A 77 -17.67 12.44 20.18
CA MET A 77 -18.74 11.78 20.94
C MET A 77 -18.27 11.32 22.33
N SER A 78 -17.01 10.90 22.47
CA SER A 78 -16.47 10.46 23.76
C SER A 78 -16.07 11.60 24.69
N GLU A 79 -15.59 12.71 24.15
CA GLU A 79 -15.06 13.85 24.91
C GLU A 79 -16.13 14.93 25.16
N ASP A 80 -16.89 15.27 24.13
CA ASP A 80 -17.84 16.38 24.11
C ASP A 80 -19.30 15.91 24.18
N GLY A 81 -19.56 14.61 23.95
CA GLY A 81 -20.92 14.06 23.90
C GLY A 81 -21.72 14.50 22.66
N GLU A 82 -21.08 15.19 21.73
CA GLU A 82 -21.70 15.78 20.56
C GLU A 82 -21.35 15.02 19.28
N PHE A 83 -22.34 14.93 18.39
CA PHE A 83 -22.13 14.43 17.05
C PHE A 83 -21.62 15.57 16.15
N PRO A 84 -20.47 15.43 15.47
CA PRO A 84 -19.96 16.47 14.58
C PRO A 84 -20.95 16.74 13.44
N ASN A 85 -21.07 18.01 13.05
CA ASN A 85 -21.87 18.42 11.93
C ASN A 85 -21.04 18.45 10.63
N LYS A 86 -21.69 18.71 9.50
CA LYS A 86 -21.03 18.77 8.20
C LYS A 86 -19.92 19.83 8.13
N SER A 87 -20.12 21.00 8.74
CA SER A 87 -19.14 22.10 8.70
C SER A 87 -17.84 21.78 9.46
N ASP A 88 -17.88 20.87 10.44
CA ASP A 88 -16.67 20.40 11.14
C ASP A 88 -15.68 19.73 10.17
N PHE A 89 -16.20 18.96 9.20
CA PHE A 89 -15.40 18.25 8.20
C PHE A 89 -15.07 19.09 6.97
N GLU A 90 -15.78 20.19 6.74
CA GLU A 90 -15.47 21.18 5.69
C GLU A 90 -14.52 22.28 6.17
N SER A 91 -14.09 22.24 7.43
CA SER A 91 -13.16 23.20 8.01
C SER A 91 -11.75 23.07 7.43
N LEU A 92 -11.05 24.21 7.31
CA LEU A 92 -9.63 24.22 6.90
C LEU A 92 -8.75 23.42 7.87
N GLU A 93 -9.10 23.42 9.15
CA GLU A 93 -8.40 22.65 10.18
C GLU A 93 -8.47 21.15 9.90
N PHE A 94 -9.68 20.62 9.69
CA PHE A 94 -9.86 19.21 9.35
C PHE A 94 -9.17 18.85 8.03
N MET A 95 -9.27 19.70 7.00
CA MET A 95 -8.57 19.49 5.74
C MET A 95 -7.04 19.49 5.90
N SER A 96 -6.48 20.35 6.75
CA SER A 96 -5.04 20.38 7.06
C SER A 96 -4.60 19.09 7.76
N ILE A 97 -5.40 18.59 8.71
CA ILE A 97 -5.14 17.32 9.39
C ILE A 97 -5.16 16.16 8.38
N CYS A 98 -6.19 16.10 7.53
CA CYS A 98 -6.27 15.09 6.46
C CYS A 98 -5.06 15.15 5.52
N TYR A 99 -4.60 16.35 5.16
CA TYR A 99 -3.42 16.54 4.33
C TYR A 99 -2.13 16.07 5.03
N GLU A 100 -1.93 16.45 6.29
CA GLU A 100 -0.76 16.03 7.07
C GLU A 100 -0.72 14.53 7.30
N ILE A 101 -1.87 13.93 7.65
CA ILE A 101 -2.00 12.48 7.79
C ILE A 101 -1.72 11.84 6.44
N GLY A 102 -2.30 12.34 5.34
CA GLY A 102 -2.05 11.83 3.98
C GLY A 102 -0.58 11.89 3.58
N GLN A 103 0.12 12.98 3.88
CA GLN A 103 1.57 13.15 3.67
C GLN A 103 2.39 12.16 4.51
N LYS A 104 2.13 12.06 5.82
CA LYS A 104 2.83 11.12 6.72
C LYS A 104 2.53 9.66 6.36
N SER A 105 1.32 9.41 5.86
CA SER A 105 0.84 8.11 5.40
C SER A 105 1.16 7.86 3.94
N ALA A 106 1.85 8.77 3.23
CA ALA A 106 2.25 8.57 1.85
C ALA A 106 3.23 7.39 1.83
N LYS A 107 2.68 6.21 1.48
CA LYS A 107 3.23 4.90 1.83
C LYS A 107 4.57 4.57 1.17
N LEU A 108 5.02 5.41 0.23
CA LEU A 108 6.37 5.36 -0.33
C LEU A 108 7.46 5.62 0.73
N CYS A 109 7.11 6.22 1.88
CA CYS A 109 8.02 6.41 3.01
C CYS A 109 7.74 5.51 4.21
N SER A 110 6.78 4.59 4.12
CA SER A 110 6.44 3.68 5.23
C SER A 110 7.31 2.43 5.19
N ASN A 111 7.87 2.08 6.36
CA ASN A 111 8.55 0.81 6.58
C ASN A 111 7.65 -0.23 7.26
N GLU A 112 6.34 0.00 7.34
CA GLU A 112 5.37 -0.84 8.06
C GLU A 112 4.40 -1.53 7.09
N TYR A 113 4.63 -2.81 6.85
CA TYR A 113 3.87 -3.66 5.91
C TYR A 113 3.03 -4.75 6.60
N GLY A 114 3.18 -4.90 7.92
CA GLY A 114 2.53 -5.93 8.73
C GLY A 114 2.01 -5.39 10.06
N CYS A 115 1.29 -6.23 10.81
CA CYS A 115 0.71 -5.83 12.10
C CYS A 115 1.75 -5.79 13.23
N ASP A 116 2.86 -6.52 13.07
CA ASP A 116 3.97 -6.58 14.01
C ASP A 116 5.33 -6.65 13.29
N LYS A 117 6.41 -6.68 14.09
CA LYS A 117 7.78 -6.72 13.57
C LYS A 117 8.08 -7.97 12.74
N HIS A 118 7.50 -9.12 13.09
CA HIS A 118 7.75 -10.38 12.39
C HIS A 118 7.06 -10.38 11.02
N ASP A 119 5.79 -9.97 10.97
CA ASP A 119 5.04 -9.81 9.72
C ASP A 119 5.73 -8.81 8.79
N ASN A 120 6.26 -7.74 9.36
CA ASN A 120 6.99 -6.73 8.62
C ASN A 120 8.32 -7.25 8.04
N GLU A 121 9.08 -8.02 8.81
CA GLU A 121 10.31 -8.67 8.33
C GLU A 121 10.02 -9.65 7.18
N ALA A 122 8.97 -10.46 7.31
CA ALA A 122 8.56 -11.41 6.28
C ALA A 122 8.15 -10.69 4.99
N ALA A 123 7.41 -9.57 5.10
CA ALA A 123 7.05 -8.72 3.98
C ALA A 123 8.28 -8.13 3.27
N LEU A 124 9.23 -7.57 4.04
CA LEU A 124 10.46 -6.99 3.49
C LEU A 124 11.33 -8.04 2.78
N LYS A 125 11.44 -9.25 3.34
CA LYS A 125 12.15 -10.38 2.70
C LYS A 125 11.49 -10.78 1.37
N LEU A 126 10.16 -10.82 1.33
CA LEU A 126 9.41 -11.07 0.11
C LEU A 126 9.68 -9.97 -0.93
N LEU A 127 9.57 -8.70 -0.56
CA LEU A 127 9.80 -7.55 -1.44
C LEU A 127 11.23 -7.57 -2.01
N ALA A 128 12.24 -7.80 -1.17
CA ALA A 128 13.62 -7.91 -1.63
C ALA A 128 13.81 -9.03 -2.66
N SER A 129 13.07 -10.13 -2.52
CA SER A 129 13.09 -11.23 -3.48
C SER A 129 12.41 -10.85 -4.80
N ILE A 130 11.28 -10.13 -4.75
CA ILE A 130 10.61 -9.57 -5.93
C ILE A 130 11.54 -8.62 -6.69
N VAL A 131 12.18 -7.68 -5.98
CA VAL A 131 13.14 -6.73 -6.56
C VAL A 131 14.25 -7.48 -7.29
N LYS A 132 14.86 -8.49 -6.65
CA LYS A 132 15.88 -9.31 -7.30
C LYS A 132 15.38 -10.00 -8.57
N ILE A 133 14.16 -10.53 -8.57
CA ILE A 133 13.58 -11.20 -9.74
C ILE A 133 13.35 -10.20 -10.87
N VAL A 134 12.70 -9.07 -10.58
CA VAL A 134 12.28 -8.07 -11.57
C VAL A 134 13.47 -7.33 -12.17
N ILE A 135 14.45 -6.94 -11.35
CA ILE A 135 15.65 -6.24 -11.83
C ILE A 135 16.46 -7.13 -12.77
N ASN A 136 16.54 -8.44 -12.49
CA ASN A 136 17.29 -9.41 -13.32
C ASN A 136 16.47 -10.05 -14.44
N PHE A 137 15.18 -9.69 -14.60
CA PHE A 137 14.34 -10.17 -15.68
C PHE A 137 14.59 -9.42 -16.97
#